data_AF-A0AA95K7E3-F1
#
_entry.id   AF-A0AA95K7E3-F1
#
_cell.length_a   1.000
_cell.length_b   1.000
_cell.length_c   1.000
_cell.angle_alpha   90.00
_cell.angle_beta   90.00
_cell.angle_gamma   90.00
#
_symmetry.space_group_name_H-M   'P 1'
#
loop_
_entity.id
_entity.type
_entity.pdbx_description
1 polymer ?
#
loop_
_entity_poly.entity_id
_entity_poly.type
_entity_poly.pdbx_seq_one_letter_code
_entity_poly.pdbx_strand_id
1 'polypeptide(L)'
;MEKSIEKIIYASRWLLFPVYIGLSFGFILLTLKFFQQISDVIPELFTISESGLILKVLSLIDIALVGGLLVMVMFSGYENFILKMTVDDKHQKLSWMGKMDVNSIKNKVASSIVAISSVHLLRLFMEAEKVADNKIMWCVIIHLAFVVSAFGMAYIDRMSKNSKG
;
A
#
# COMPACT_ATOMS: atom_id res chain seq x y z
N MET A 1 -12.01 -27.81 17.80
CA MET A 1 -12.11 -26.33 17.82
C MET A 1 -11.09 -25.69 16.88
N GLU A 2 -9.81 -26.11 16.95
CA GLU A 2 -8.73 -25.64 16.07
C GLU A 2 -9.02 -25.76 14.56
N LYS A 3 -9.53 -26.92 14.11
CA LYS A 3 -9.91 -27.14 12.69
C LYS A 3 -11.01 -26.19 12.18
N SER A 4 -11.90 -25.70 13.05
CA SER A 4 -12.96 -24.77 12.64
C SER A 4 -12.42 -23.34 12.49
N ILE A 5 -11.51 -22.93 13.39
CA ILE A 5 -10.84 -21.62 13.32
C ILE A 5 -9.95 -21.56 12.07
N GLU A 6 -9.17 -22.62 11.80
CA GLU A 6 -8.37 -22.71 10.58
C GLU A 6 -9.24 -22.60 9.32
N LYS A 7 -10.39 -23.29 9.28
CA LYS A 7 -11.29 -23.26 8.13
C LYS A 7 -11.89 -21.86 7.90
N ILE A 8 -12.18 -21.13 8.98
CA ILE A 8 -12.66 -19.74 8.93
C ILE A 8 -11.56 -18.80 8.42
N ILE A 9 -10.32 -18.94 8.92
CA ILE A 9 -9.18 -18.14 8.47
C ILE A 9 -8.83 -18.43 6.99
N TYR A 10 -8.92 -19.68 6.54
CA TYR A 10 -8.75 -20.00 5.12
C TYR A 10 -9.91 -19.47 4.27
N ALA A 11 -11.13 -19.47 4.78
CA ALA A 11 -12.29 -18.94 4.06
C ALA A 11 -12.24 -17.42 3.91
N SER A 12 -11.65 -16.69 4.87
CA SER A 12 -11.58 -15.22 4.82
C SER A 12 -10.79 -14.70 3.61
N ARG A 13 -9.94 -15.52 2.97
CA ARG A 13 -9.25 -15.15 1.72
C ARG A 13 -10.21 -14.73 0.61
N TRP A 14 -11.42 -15.30 0.58
CA TRP A 14 -12.41 -15.00 -0.45
C TRP A 14 -12.93 -13.55 -0.35
N LEU A 15 -12.79 -12.90 0.81
CA LEU A 15 -13.05 -11.47 0.96
C LEU A 15 -12.11 -10.59 0.13
N LEU A 16 -10.94 -11.10 -0.28
CA LEU A 16 -10.02 -10.36 -1.16
C LEU A 16 -10.50 -10.30 -2.61
N PHE A 17 -11.36 -11.22 -3.04
CA PHE A 17 -11.89 -11.24 -4.40
C PHE A 17 -12.69 -9.97 -4.76
N PRO A 18 -13.70 -9.54 -3.98
CA PRO A 18 -14.40 -8.28 -4.25
C PRO A 18 -13.47 -7.05 -4.10
N VAL A 19 -12.44 -7.12 -3.25
CA VAL A 19 -11.44 -6.05 -3.13
C VAL A 19 -10.66 -5.91 -4.43
N TYR A 20 -10.19 -7.00 -5.04
CA TYR A 20 -9.49 -6.96 -6.33
C TYR A 20 -10.40 -6.49 -7.47
N ILE A 21 -11.69 -6.81 -7.45
CA ILE A 21 -12.67 -6.24 -8.39
C ILE A 21 -12.75 -4.72 -8.23
N GLY A 22 -12.83 -4.23 -6.98
CA GLY A 22 -12.81 -2.80 -6.69
C GLY A 22 -11.53 -2.11 -7.18
N LEU A 23 -10.37 -2.74 -7.01
CA LEU A 23 -9.09 -2.24 -7.52
C LEU A 23 -9.07 -2.19 -9.05
N SER A 24 -9.55 -3.24 -9.74
CA SER A 24 -9.71 -3.23 -11.21
C SER A 24 -10.57 -2.06 -11.67
N PHE A 25 -11.69 -1.80 -10.98
CA PHE A 25 -12.55 -0.68 -11.29
C PHE A 25 -11.84 0.67 -11.05
N GLY A 26 -11.08 0.80 -9.96
CA GLY A 26 -10.23 1.96 -9.70
C GLY A 26 -9.21 2.21 -10.81
N PHE A 27 -8.60 1.16 -11.35
CA PHE A 27 -7.67 1.27 -12.48
C PHE A 27 -8.36 1.79 -13.76
N ILE A 28 -9.59 1.34 -14.02
CA ILE A 28 -10.41 1.86 -15.13
C ILE A 28 -10.68 3.36 -14.93
N LEU A 29 -11.06 3.79 -13.72
CA LEU A 29 -11.29 5.20 -13.43
C LEU A 29 -10.03 6.06 -13.64
N LEU A 30 -8.86 5.58 -13.19
CA LEU A 30 -7.58 6.27 -13.42
C LEU A 30 -7.26 6.39 -14.90
N THR A 31 -7.50 5.32 -15.66
CA THR A 31 -7.29 5.31 -17.11
C THR A 31 -8.18 6.35 -17.80
N LEU A 32 -9.47 6.40 -17.44
CA LEU A 32 -10.39 7.41 -17.97
C LEU A 32 -9.93 8.82 -17.60
N LYS A 33 -9.46 9.04 -16.37
CA LYS A 33 -8.96 10.34 -15.92
C LYS A 33 -7.70 10.79 -16.67
N PHE A 34 -6.81 9.85 -16.98
CA PHE A 34 -5.61 10.09 -17.79
C PHE A 34 -5.97 10.61 -19.19
N PHE A 35 -6.89 9.92 -19.89
CA PHE A 35 -7.35 10.37 -21.20
C PHE A 35 -8.10 11.69 -21.14
N GLN A 36 -8.92 11.91 -20.11
CA GLN A 36 -9.57 13.21 -19.89
C GLN A 36 -8.54 14.34 -19.80
N GLN A 37 -7.48 14.20 -19.00
CA GLN A 37 -6.45 15.23 -18.88
C GLN A 37 -5.73 15.50 -20.19
N ILE A 38 -5.49 14.48 -21.01
CA ILE A 38 -4.92 14.68 -22.36
C ILE A 38 -5.86 15.52 -23.22
N SER A 39 -7.16 15.18 -23.22
CA SER A 39 -8.17 15.95 -23.95
C SER A 39 -8.27 17.41 -23.48
N ASP A 40 -8.07 17.67 -22.19
CA ASP A 40 -8.07 19.03 -21.63
C ASP A 40 -6.81 19.82 -22.02
N VAL A 41 -5.65 19.18 -22.19
CA VAL A 41 -4.37 19.84 -22.52
C VAL A 41 -4.28 20.22 -24.00
N ILE A 42 -4.83 19.40 -24.91
CA ILE A 42 -4.70 19.60 -26.36
C ILE A 42 -5.13 21.01 -26.82
N PRO A 43 -6.30 21.55 -26.41
CA PRO A 43 -6.73 22.89 -26.83
C PRO A 43 -5.87 24.01 -26.25
N GLU A 44 -5.28 23.77 -25.08
CA GLU A 44 -4.49 24.73 -24.30
C GLU A 44 -3.01 24.79 -24.76
N LEU A 45 -2.55 23.85 -25.59
CA LEU A 45 -1.13 23.70 -25.98
C LEU A 45 -0.45 24.99 -26.49
N PHE A 46 -1.18 25.82 -27.22
CA PHE A 46 -0.63 27.05 -27.82
C PHE A 46 -0.83 28.30 -26.96
N THR A 47 -1.59 28.20 -25.87
CA THR A 47 -1.95 29.34 -25.02
C THR A 47 -1.32 29.26 -23.63
N ILE A 48 -0.89 28.08 -23.18
CA ILE A 48 -0.23 27.88 -21.89
C ILE A 48 1.26 28.23 -21.96
N SER A 49 1.80 28.71 -20.84
CA SER A 49 3.24 28.91 -20.68
C SER A 49 3.97 27.57 -20.61
N GLU A 50 5.28 27.59 -20.91
CA GLU A 50 6.14 26.40 -20.81
C GLU A 50 6.06 25.72 -19.44
N SER A 51 6.08 26.52 -18.36
CA SER A 51 5.93 26.01 -16.98
C SER A 51 4.56 25.35 -16.76
N GLY A 52 3.49 25.90 -17.35
CA GLY A 52 2.16 25.31 -17.28
C GLY A 52 2.07 23.97 -17.99
N LEU A 53 2.71 23.84 -19.16
CA LEU A 53 2.80 22.58 -19.88
C LEU A 53 3.56 21.51 -19.08
N ILE A 54 4.70 21.87 -18.47
CA ILE A 54 5.47 20.95 -17.61
C ILE A 54 4.61 20.44 -16.44
N LEU A 55 3.84 21.31 -15.78
CA LEU A 55 2.95 20.91 -14.68
C LEU A 55 1.85 19.93 -15.14
N LYS A 56 1.24 20.15 -16.31
CA LYS A 56 0.24 19.24 -16.87
C LYS A 56 0.86 17.87 -17.20
N VAL A 57 2.06 17.84 -17.76
CA VAL A 57 2.80 16.59 -18.04
C VAL A 57 3.16 15.86 -16.74
N LEU A 58 3.61 16.56 -15.71
CA LEU A 58 3.91 15.97 -14.40
C LEU A 58 2.67 15.29 -13.80
N SER A 59 1.50 15.94 -13.90
CA SER A 59 0.24 15.35 -13.46
C SER A 59 -0.12 14.06 -14.22
N LEU A 60 0.16 13.99 -15.52
CA LEU A 60 -0.07 12.76 -16.30
C LEU A 60 0.88 11.63 -15.89
N ILE A 61 2.15 11.96 -15.61
CA ILE A 61 3.14 11.02 -15.09
C ILE A 61 2.67 10.47 -13.73
N ASP A 62 2.16 11.32 -12.84
CA ASP A 62 1.66 10.90 -11.53
C ASP A 62 0.50 9.91 -11.65
N ILE A 63 -0.49 10.17 -12.52
CA ILE A 63 -1.58 9.22 -12.77
C ILE A 63 -1.04 7.88 -13.28
N ALA A 64 -0.07 7.90 -14.19
CA ALA A 64 0.55 6.69 -14.71
C ALA A 64 1.30 5.91 -13.62
N LEU A 65 2.04 6.59 -12.74
CA LEU A 65 2.76 5.99 -11.61
C LEU A 65 1.78 5.36 -10.61
N VAL A 66 0.69 6.06 -10.26
CA VAL A 66 -0.37 5.53 -9.38
C VAL A 66 -1.03 4.31 -10.02
N GLY A 67 -1.32 4.36 -11.32
CA GLY A 67 -1.86 3.23 -12.07
C GLY A 67 -0.93 2.01 -12.05
N GLY A 68 0.36 2.20 -12.29
CA GLY A 68 1.37 1.14 -12.23
C GLY A 68 1.49 0.52 -10.84
N LEU A 69 1.46 1.34 -9.78
CA LEU A 69 1.46 0.86 -8.39
C LEU A 69 0.21 0.02 -8.10
N LEU A 70 -0.97 0.47 -8.55
CA LEU A 70 -2.23 -0.24 -8.36
C LEU A 70 -2.17 -1.64 -9.00
N VAL A 71 -1.70 -1.72 -10.24
CA VAL A 71 -1.52 -2.99 -10.95
C VAL A 71 -0.55 -3.92 -10.21
N MET A 72 0.58 -3.39 -9.73
CA MET A 72 1.55 -4.15 -8.96
C MET A 72 0.93 -4.74 -7.68
N VAL A 73 0.16 -3.94 -6.94
CA VAL A 73 -0.53 -4.37 -5.72
C VAL A 73 -1.57 -5.44 -6.02
N MET A 74 -2.33 -5.31 -7.12
CA MET A 74 -3.30 -6.32 -7.53
C MET A 74 -2.64 -7.67 -7.83
N PHE A 75 -1.60 -7.69 -8.67
CA PHE A 75 -0.92 -8.93 -9.04
C PHE A 75 -0.20 -9.55 -7.85
N SER A 76 0.56 -8.76 -7.10
CA SER A 76 1.29 -9.25 -5.91
C SER A 76 0.32 -9.76 -4.84
N GLY A 77 -0.79 -9.05 -4.61
CA GLY A 77 -1.81 -9.48 -3.66
C GLY A 77 -2.49 -10.78 -4.09
N TYR A 78 -2.88 -10.90 -5.37
CA TYR A 78 -3.51 -12.11 -5.90
C TYR A 78 -2.58 -13.32 -5.79
N GLU A 79 -1.32 -13.16 -6.20
CA GLU A 79 -0.31 -14.22 -6.13
C GLU A 79 -0.08 -14.68 -4.69
N ASN A 80 0.17 -13.76 -3.76
CA ASN A 80 0.53 -14.11 -2.39
C ASN A 80 -0.64 -14.68 -1.58
N PHE A 81 -1.85 -14.15 -1.75
CA PHE A 81 -2.96 -14.47 -0.85
C PHE A 81 -4.00 -15.43 -1.44
N ILE A 82 -4.16 -15.49 -2.76
CA ILE A 82 -5.12 -16.41 -3.41
C ILE A 82 -4.40 -17.59 -4.05
N LEU A 83 -3.39 -17.34 -4.88
CA LEU A 83 -2.71 -18.38 -5.64
C LEU A 83 -1.81 -19.25 -4.75
N LYS A 84 -0.86 -18.65 -4.03
CA LYS A 84 0.16 -19.37 -3.24
C LYS A 84 -0.44 -20.16 -2.08
N MET A 85 -1.44 -19.61 -1.39
CA MET A 85 -2.15 -20.31 -0.29
C MET A 85 -2.99 -21.50 -0.76
N THR A 86 -3.33 -21.60 -2.05
CA THR A 86 -4.05 -22.75 -2.62
C THR A 86 -3.09 -23.88 -3.02
N VAL A 87 -1.85 -23.54 -3.38
CA VAL A 87 -0.81 -24.52 -3.76
C VAL A 87 -0.18 -25.20 -2.53
N ASP A 88 -0.07 -24.50 -1.40
CA ASP A 88 0.53 -25.02 -0.16
C ASP A 88 -0.40 -25.96 0.65
N ASP A 89 -1.59 -26.27 0.11
CA ASP A 89 -2.63 -27.08 0.77
C ASP A 89 -2.28 -28.58 0.85
N LYS A 90 -1.19 -29.03 0.17
CA LYS A 90 -0.90 -30.47 0.07
C LYS A 90 -0.05 -31.09 1.19
N HIS A 91 0.76 -30.38 1.99
CA HIS A 91 1.58 -31.12 2.98
C HIS A 91 2.06 -30.44 4.30
N GLN A 92 1.87 -29.14 4.59
CA GLN A 92 2.57 -28.54 5.76
C GLN A 92 1.83 -27.46 6.61
N LYS A 93 0.48 -27.48 6.70
CA LYS A 93 -0.28 -26.45 7.45
C LYS A 93 0.03 -26.28 8.94
N LEU A 94 0.50 -27.32 9.65
CA LEU A 94 0.55 -27.31 11.12
C LEU A 94 1.91 -26.91 11.72
N SER A 95 3.00 -26.85 10.94
CA SER A 95 4.35 -26.58 11.46
C SER A 95 4.66 -25.08 11.63
N TRP A 96 4.06 -24.21 10.80
CA TRP A 96 4.43 -22.80 10.74
C TRP A 96 3.76 -21.94 11.83
N MET A 97 2.51 -22.26 12.19
CA MET A 97 1.70 -21.45 13.11
C MET A 97 2.15 -21.60 14.57
N GLY A 98 2.67 -22.78 14.95
CA GLY A 98 3.30 -23.02 16.25
C GLY A 98 4.70 -22.40 16.43
N LYS A 99 5.29 -21.86 15.35
CA LYS A 99 6.60 -21.19 15.34
C LYS A 99 6.52 -19.68 15.07
N MET A 100 5.31 -19.10 15.05
CA MET A 100 5.14 -17.68 14.74
C MET A 100 5.65 -16.83 15.91
N ASP A 101 6.93 -16.45 15.83
CA ASP A 101 7.60 -15.59 16.79
C ASP A 101 6.86 -14.26 16.90
N VAL A 102 6.29 -13.98 18.08
CA VAL A 102 5.51 -12.78 18.39
C VAL A 102 6.31 -11.50 18.05
N ASN A 103 7.64 -11.55 18.12
CA ASN A 103 8.48 -10.43 17.71
C ASN A 103 8.46 -10.18 16.19
N SER A 104 8.45 -11.25 15.39
CA SER A 104 8.34 -11.14 13.93
C SER A 104 6.99 -10.54 13.50
N ILE A 105 5.93 -10.82 14.25
CA ILE A 105 4.59 -10.26 14.02
C ILE A 105 4.59 -8.76 14.37
N LYS A 106 5.16 -8.38 15.51
CA LYS A 106 5.27 -6.97 15.94
C LYS A 106 5.98 -6.11 14.89
N ASN A 107 7.12 -6.58 14.37
CA ASN A 107 7.85 -5.87 13.32
C ASN A 107 7.05 -5.77 12.01
N LYS A 108 6.38 -6.84 11.60
CA LYS A 108 5.53 -6.83 10.39
C LYS A 108 4.39 -5.82 10.52
N VAL A 109 3.66 -5.83 11.64
CA VAL A 109 2.57 -4.88 11.89
C VAL A 109 3.09 -3.44 11.93
N ALA A 110 4.20 -3.16 12.61
CA ALA A 110 4.80 -1.83 12.64
C ALA A 110 5.18 -1.35 11.23
N SER A 111 5.79 -2.20 10.41
CA SER A 111 6.16 -1.87 9.03
C SER A 111 4.95 -1.59 8.14
N SER A 112 3.84 -2.33 8.32
CA SER A 112 2.60 -2.10 7.59
C SER A 112 1.92 -0.78 7.97
N ILE A 113 1.91 -0.42 9.27
CA ILE A 113 1.37 0.86 9.74
C ILE A 113 2.15 2.04 9.15
N VAL A 114 3.48 1.96 9.13
CA VAL A 114 4.33 2.98 8.52
C VAL A 114 4.00 3.12 7.03
N ALA A 115 3.93 2.03 6.28
CA ALA A 115 3.62 2.07 4.85
C ALA A 115 2.25 2.69 4.54
N ILE A 116 1.20 2.31 5.27
CA ILE A 116 -0.15 2.89 5.12
C ILE A 116 -0.14 4.39 5.45
N SER A 117 0.57 4.77 6.52
CA SER A 117 0.72 6.17 6.91
C SER A 117 1.46 7.01 5.87
N SER A 118 2.49 6.46 5.20
CA SER A 118 3.20 7.14 4.10
C SER A 118 2.28 7.44 2.92
N VAL A 119 1.45 6.47 2.51
CA VAL A 119 0.49 6.66 1.40
C VAL A 119 -0.52 7.75 1.75
N HIS A 120 -1.01 7.78 2.98
CA HIS A 120 -1.95 8.79 3.44
C HIS A 120 -1.34 10.20 3.48
N LEU A 121 -0.09 10.31 3.95
CA LEU A 121 0.64 11.57 3.99
C LEU A 121 0.89 12.12 2.58
N LEU A 122 1.26 11.25 1.63
CA LEU A 122 1.44 11.64 0.23
C LEU A 122 0.13 12.17 -0.37
N ARG A 123 -1.01 11.53 -0.07
CA ARG A 123 -2.32 12.02 -0.49
C ARG A 123 -2.65 13.40 0.07
N LEU A 124 -2.42 13.62 1.37
CA LEU A 124 -2.63 14.93 2.02
C LEU A 124 -1.75 16.03 1.41
N PHE A 125 -0.53 15.67 1.04
CA PHE A 125 0.38 16.59 0.35
C PHE A 125 -0.10 16.93 -1.08
N MET A 126 -0.66 15.97 -1.81
CA MET A 126 -1.21 16.22 -3.15
C MET A 126 -2.50 17.06 -3.14
N GLU A 127 -3.22 17.05 -2.02
CA GLU A 127 -4.42 17.87 -1.80
C GLU A 127 -4.09 19.13 -0.97
N ALA A 128 -2.82 19.54 -0.86
CA ALA A 128 -2.37 20.58 0.09
C ALA A 128 -3.10 21.92 -0.05
N GLU A 129 -3.48 22.34 -1.27
CA GLU A 129 -4.24 23.58 -1.49
C GLU A 129 -5.63 23.57 -0.79
N LYS A 130 -6.15 22.39 -0.44
CA LYS A 130 -7.45 22.20 0.24
C LYS A 130 -7.32 21.86 1.72
N VAL A 131 -6.08 21.74 2.21
CA VAL A 131 -5.78 21.30 3.57
C VAL A 131 -4.98 22.39 4.27
N ALA A 132 -5.42 22.79 5.47
CA ALA A 132 -4.67 23.77 6.26
C ALA A 132 -3.23 23.27 6.53
N ASP A 133 -2.23 24.11 6.29
CA ASP A 133 -0.79 23.79 6.44
C ASP A 133 -0.45 23.18 7.81
N ASN A 134 -1.14 23.63 8.87
CA ASN A 134 -0.93 23.11 10.21
C ASN A 134 -1.25 21.61 10.32
N LYS A 135 -2.23 21.10 9.58
CA LYS A 135 -2.62 19.69 9.59
C LYS A 135 -1.59 18.83 8.90
N ILE A 136 -1.03 19.30 7.78
CA ILE A 136 0.03 18.57 7.06
C ILE A 136 1.25 18.41 7.96
N MET A 137 1.66 19.48 8.66
CA MET A 137 2.77 19.42 9.61
C MET A 137 2.55 18.37 10.71
N TRP A 138 1.36 18.33 11.33
CA TRP A 138 1.03 17.32 12.34
C TRP A 138 1.04 15.89 11.77
N CYS A 139 0.55 15.71 10.53
CA CYS A 139 0.59 14.40 9.87
C CYS A 139 2.03 13.95 9.60
N VAL A 140 2.94 14.86 9.21
CA VAL A 140 4.39 14.56 9.06
C VAL A 140 4.98 14.13 10.40
N ILE A 141 4.70 14.87 11.49
CA ILE A 141 5.23 14.57 12.83
C ILE A 141 4.76 13.18 13.31
N ILE A 142 3.46 12.88 13.16
CA ILE A 142 2.91 11.56 13.53
C ILE A 142 3.55 10.45 12.69
N HIS A 143 3.73 10.68 11.39
CA HIS A 143 4.37 9.70 10.51
C HIS A 143 5.82 9.41 10.96
N LEU A 144 6.60 10.45 11.26
CA LEU A 144 7.95 10.29 11.78
C LEU A 144 7.98 9.53 13.11
N ALA A 145 7.01 9.77 14.00
CA ALA A 145 6.89 9.00 15.24
C ALA A 145 6.66 7.50 14.99
N PHE A 146 5.84 7.15 14.00
CA PHE A 146 5.66 5.75 13.58
C PHE A 146 6.92 5.14 12.98
N VAL A 147 7.63 5.89 12.13
CA VAL A 147 8.91 5.43 11.54
C VAL A 147 9.92 5.14 12.63
N VAL A 148 10.14 6.08 13.55
CA VAL A 148 11.08 5.91 14.68
C VAL A 148 10.68 4.72 15.55
N SER A 149 9.39 4.56 15.84
CA SER A 149 8.89 3.43 16.63
C SER A 149 9.14 2.09 15.94
N ALA A 150 8.91 2.00 14.63
CA ALA A 150 9.18 0.79 13.85
C ALA A 150 10.67 0.45 13.79
N PHE A 151 11.54 1.46 13.61
CA PHE A 151 12.99 1.28 13.69
C PHE A 151 13.46 0.82 15.07
N GLY A 152 12.91 1.41 16.15
CA GLY A 152 13.22 1.00 17.52
C GLY A 152 12.86 -0.46 17.79
N MET A 153 11.67 -0.91 17.36
CA MET A 153 11.27 -2.31 17.47
C MET A 153 12.18 -3.25 16.67
N ALA A 154 12.54 -2.86 15.44
CA ALA A 154 13.47 -3.62 14.62
C ALA A 154 14.87 -3.73 15.25
N TYR A 155 15.34 -2.65 15.88
CA TYR A 155 16.62 -2.60 16.57
C TYR A 155 16.64 -3.49 17.81
N ILE A 156 15.61 -3.41 18.67
CA ILE A 156 15.47 -4.26 19.87
C ILE A 156 15.39 -5.74 19.48
N ASP A 157 14.65 -6.08 18.42
CA ASP A 157 14.55 -7.46 17.95
C ASP A 157 15.90 -7.99 17.44
N ARG A 158 16.69 -7.15 16.75
CA ARG A 158 18.05 -7.51 16.31
C ARG A 158 18.99 -7.75 17.49
N MET A 159 18.94 -6.91 18.53
CA MET A 159 19.75 -7.10 19.74
C MET A 159 19.36 -8.38 20.49
N SER A 160 18.07 -8.66 20.62
CA SER A 160 17.55 -9.87 21.29
C SER A 160 17.99 -11.16 20.58
N LYS A 161 18.05 -11.15 19.24
CA LYS A 161 18.55 -12.28 18.44
C LYS A 161 20.06 -12.47 18.56
N ASN A 162 20.84 -11.38 18.60
CA ASN A 162 22.29 -11.45 18.80
C ASN A 162 22.70 -11.90 20.21
N SER A 163 21.84 -11.71 21.23
CA SER A 163 22.11 -12.15 22.61
C SER A 163 21.77 -13.63 22.87
N LYS A 164 21.14 -14.33 21.92
CA LYS A 164 20.74 -15.74 22.02
C LYS A 164 21.56 -16.69 21.13
N GLY A 165 22.63 -16.20 20.51
CA GLY A 165 23.66 -17.00 19.81
C GLY A 165 24.95 -17.01 20.61
#